data_AF-A0A7C1UBH9-F1
#
_entry.id   AF-A0A7C1UBH9-F1
#
_cell.length_a   1.000
_cell.length_b   1.000
_cell.length_c   1.000
_cell.angle_alpha   90.00
_cell.angle_beta   90.00
_cell.angle_gamma   90.00
#
_symmetry.space_group_name_H-M   'P 1'
#
loop_
_entity.id
_entity.type
_entity.pdbx_description
1 polymer ?
#
loop_
_entity_poly.entity_id
_entity_poly.type
_entity_poly.pdbx_seq_one_letter_code
_entity_poly.pdbx_strand_id
1 'polypeptide(L)' 'VPIIMLTATDDPQTIDRCYELGCSTYMVKLAENDDLEESIKKIGHFLSVVEIASIE' A
#
# COMPACT_ATOMS: atom_id res chain seq x y z
N VAL A 1 4.53 10.45 -7.25
CA VAL A 1 4.37 9.00 -7.55
C VAL A 1 3.92 8.30 -6.28
N PRO A 2 2.82 7.53 -6.29
CA PRO A 2 2.31 6.86 -5.09
C PRO A 2 3.25 5.73 -4.64
N ILE A 3 3.51 5.64 -3.34
CA ILE A 3 4.34 4.59 -2.73
C ILE A 3 3.44 3.68 -1.89
N ILE A 4 3.36 2.41 -2.26
CA ILE A 4 2.57 1.39 -1.56
C ILE A 4 3.51 0.41 -0.86
N MET A 5 3.44 0.33 0.47
CA MET A 5 4.17 -0.64 1.27
C MET A 5 3.32 -1.90 1.45
N LEU A 6 3.83 -3.06 1.04
CA LEU A 6 3.21 -4.36 1.26
C LEU A 6 4.18 -5.26 2.04
N THR A 7 3.87 -5.55 3.30
CA THR A 7 4.77 -6.28 4.21
C THR A 7 3.99 -7.12 5.21
N ALA A 8 4.58 -8.19 5.76
CA ALA A 8 3.94 -8.98 6.81
C ALA A 8 3.99 -8.32 8.20
N THR A 9 4.67 -7.17 8.33
CA THR A 9 4.76 -6.41 9.58
C THR A 9 3.45 -5.66 9.86
N ASP A 10 2.87 -5.90 11.04
CA ASP A 10 1.63 -5.27 11.51
C ASP A 10 1.82 -4.40 12.77
N ASP A 11 3.09 -4.12 13.12
CA ASP A 11 3.44 -3.27 14.25
C ASP A 11 3.04 -1.79 14.00
N PRO A 12 2.25 -1.18 14.90
CA PRO A 12 1.78 0.21 14.74
C PRO A 12 2.90 1.25 14.60
N GLN A 13 4.02 1.10 15.31
CA GLN A 13 5.11 2.07 15.24
C GLN A 13 5.76 2.08 13.85
N THR A 14 5.91 0.91 13.25
CA THR A 14 6.42 0.75 11.89
C THR A 14 5.47 1.37 10.86
N ILE A 15 4.16 1.16 11.03
CA ILE A 15 3.12 1.73 10.16
C ILE A 15 3.17 3.26 10.20
N ASP A 16 3.14 3.84 11.41
CA ASP A 16 3.18 5.29 11.61
C ASP A 16 4.46 5.88 10.99
N ARG A 17 5.59 5.22 11.21
CA ARG A 17 6.88 5.66 10.65
C ARG A 17 6.88 5.66 9.13
N CYS A 18 6.26 4.68 8.48
CA CYS A 18 6.17 4.66 7.02
C CYS A 18 5.30 5.80 6.48
N TYR A 19 4.21 6.14 7.17
CA TYR A 19 3.39 7.30 6.80
C TYR A 19 4.16 8.62 6.99
N GLU A 20 4.91 8.78 8.09
CA GLU A 20 5.78 9.95 8.30
C GLU A 20 6.84 10.12 7.20
N LEU A 21 7.33 9.02 6.64
CA LEU A 21 8.33 9.02 5.56
C LEU A 21 7.72 9.30 4.16
N GLY A 22 6.40 9.48 4.06
CA GLY A 22 5.72 9.81 2.80
C GLY A 22 5.18 8.60 2.04
N CYS A 23 5.00 7.45 2.69
CA CYS A 23 4.25 6.35 2.11
C CYS A 23 2.79 6.77 1.88
N SER A 24 2.25 6.47 0.69
CA SER A 24 0.86 6.77 0.35
C SER A 24 -0.09 5.77 0.98
N THR A 25 0.29 4.49 1.00
CA THR A 25 -0.54 3.40 1.52
C THR A 25 0.32 2.31 2.13
N TYR A 26 0.01 1.87 3.36
CA TYR A 26 0.62 0.71 4.00
C TYR A 26 -0.39 -0.44 4.05
N MET A 27 0.02 -1.64 3.64
CA MET A 27 -0.79 -2.84 3.65
C MET A 27 -0.04 -4.00 4.30
N VAL A 28 -0.70 -4.65 5.26
CA VAL A 28 -0.19 -5.89 5.86
C VAL A 28 -0.50 -7.05 4.91
N LYS A 29 0.54 -7.78 4.49
CA LYS A 29 0.41 -9.01 3.71
C LYS A 29 -0.18 -10.09 4.60
N LEU A 30 -1.44 -10.42 4.38
CA LEU A 30 -2.10 -11.56 5.00
C LEU A 30 -1.47 -12.86 4.50
N ALA A 31 -1.26 -13.81 5.41
CA ALA A 31 -0.50 -15.04 5.15
C ALA A 31 -1.29 -16.09 4.36
N GLU A 32 -2.61 -15.96 4.27
CA GLU A 32 -3.46 -16.87 3.51
C GLU A 32 -3.41 -16.53 2.01
N ASN A 33 -3.19 -17.53 1.15
CA ASN A 33 -2.91 -17.33 -0.27
C ASN A 33 -4.05 -16.63 -1.03
N ASP A 34 -5.31 -16.86 -0.63
CA ASP A 34 -6.49 -16.27 -1.28
C ASP A 34 -6.58 -14.75 -1.04
N ASP A 35 -6.04 -14.26 0.08
CA ASP A 35 -6.06 -12.84 0.45
C ASP A 35 -5.07 -12.00 -0.37
N LEU A 36 -3.99 -12.61 -0.86
CA LEU A 36 -2.94 -11.90 -1.60
C LEU A 36 -3.41 -11.50 -3.00
N GLU A 37 -4.08 -12.41 -3.72
CA GLU A 37 -4.60 -12.11 -5.06
C GLU A 37 -5.65 -11.00 -4.99
N GLU A 38 -6.55 -11.05 -4.00
CA GLU A 38 -7.56 -10.02 -3.80
C GLU A 38 -6.93 -8.67 -3.44
N SER A 39 -5.91 -8.68 -2.57
CA SER A 39 -5.17 -7.46 -2.20
C SER A 39 -4.48 -6.82 -3.40
N ILE A 40 -3.86 -7.62 -4.27
CA ILE A 40 -3.23 -7.11 -5.51
C ILE A 40 -4.29 -6.54 -6.47
N LYS A 41 -5.45 -7.18 -6.62
CA LYS A 41 -6.55 -6.64 -7.44
C LYS A 41 -7.05 -5.30 -6.91
N LYS A 42 -7.19 -5.16 -5.58
CA LYS A 42 -7.57 -3.89 -4.92
C LYS A 42 -6.53 -2.80 -5.17
N ILE A 43 -5.23 -3.12 -5.10
CA ILE A 43 -4.16 -2.18 -5.45
C ILE A 43 -4.27 -1.75 -6.92
N GLY A 44 -4.46 -2.71 -7.84
CA GLY A 44 -4.61 -2.41 -9.27
C GLY A 44 -5.81 -1.49 -9.54
N HIS A 45 -6.95 -1.73 -8.89
CA HIS A 45 -8.11 -0.85 -9.00
C HIS A 45 -7.84 0.55 -8.44
N PHE A 46 -7.21 0.65 -7.27
CA PHE A 46 -6.82 1.93 -6.69
C PHE A 46 -5.93 2.74 -7.66
N LEU A 47 -4.90 2.11 -8.22
CA LEU A 47 -4.01 2.75 -9.20
C LEU A 47 -4.73 3.20 -10.48
N SER A 48 -5.83 2.55 -10.87
CA SER A 48 -6.63 2.95 -12.03
C SER A 48 -7.47 4.22 -11.81
N VAL A 49 -7.73 4.58 -10.55
CA VAL A 49 -8.57 5.73 -10.17
C VAL A 49 -7.74 6.92 -9.68
N VAL A 50 -6.54 6.68 -9.14
CA VAL A 50 -5.70 7.74 -8.60
C VAL A 50 -5.15 8.63 -9.72
N GLU A 51 -5.54 9.90 -9.72
CA GLU A 51 -4.87 10.92 -10.52
C GLU A 51 -3.49 11.20 -9.95
N ILE A 52 -2.46 10.97 -10.76
CA ILE A 52 -1.09 11.35 -10.41
C ILE A 52 -0.91 12.81 -10.82
N ALA A 53 -0.68 13.68 -9.84
CA ALA A 53 -0.29 15.05 -10.12
C ALA A 53 1.02 15.05 -10.96
N SER A 54 0.95 15.64 -12.15
CA SER A 54 2.12 15.90 -12.99
C SER A 54 2.99 16.94 -12.29
N ILE A 55 4.24 16.59 -12.01
CA ILE A 55 5.24 17.53 -11.50
C ILE A 55 5.95 18.07 -12.75
N GLU A 56 5.81 19.37 -13.04
CA GLU A 56 6.65 20.09 -14.01
C GLU A 56 8.03 20.40 -13.42
#